data_AF-A0A6P1CH37-F1
#
_entry.id   AF-A0A6P1CH37-F1
#
_cell.length_a   1.000
_cell.length_b   1.000
_cell.length_c   1.000
_cell.angle_alpha   90.00
_cell.angle_beta   90.00
_cell.angle_gamma   90.00
#
_symmetry.space_group_name_H-M   'P 1'
#
loop_
_entity.id
_entity.type
_entity.pdbx_description
1 polymer ?
#
loop_
_entity_poly.entity_id
_entity_poly.type
_entity_poly.pdbx_seq_one_letter_code
_entity_poly.pdbx_strand_id
1 'polypeptide(L)' 'MALNWLGNTRYYSCDLCFSEATHLNSGHGHFCQTCINRYPVGSDAFFDALDAADRMS' A
#
# COMPACT_ATOMS: atom_id res chain seq x y z
N MET A 1 21.48 -19.29 -24.54
CA MET A 1 20.23 -19.12 -23.78
C MET A 1 20.58 -18.72 -22.36
N ALA A 2 20.04 -17.60 -21.86
CA ALA A 2 19.95 -17.32 -20.42
C ALA A 2 18.67 -16.49 -20.23
N LEU A 3 17.57 -17.17 -19.89
CA LEU A 3 16.33 -16.53 -19.49
C LEU A 3 16.54 -15.92 -18.10
N ASN A 4 16.94 -14.66 -18.03
CA ASN A 4 16.79 -13.89 -16.80
C ASN A 4 15.30 -13.55 -16.68
N TRP A 5 14.57 -14.43 -15.98
CA TRP A 5 13.33 -14.07 -15.33
C TRP A 5 13.63 -12.93 -14.36
N LEU A 6 13.60 -11.70 -14.87
CA LEU A 6 13.29 -10.52 -14.08
C LEU A 6 11.86 -10.74 -13.60
N GLY A 7 11.73 -11.53 -12.52
CA GLY A 7 10.54 -11.59 -11.72
C GLY A 7 10.20 -10.13 -11.43
N ASN A 8 9.11 -9.68 -12.03
CA ASN A 8 8.58 -8.34 -11.87
C ASN A 8 8.04 -8.27 -10.44
N THR A 9 8.94 -8.25 -9.45
CA THR A 9 8.60 -7.90 -8.08
C THR A 9 8.21 -6.45 -8.16
N ARG A 10 6.93 -6.21 -8.45
CA ARG A 10 6.32 -4.89 -8.35
C ARG A 10 6.38 -4.56 -6.87
N TYR A 11 7.46 -3.88 -6.47
CA TYR A 11 7.53 -3.21 -5.19
C TYR A 11 6.49 -2.12 -5.26
N TYR A 12 5.32 -2.40 -4.72
CA TYR A 12 4.30 -1.39 -4.56
C TYR A 12 4.69 -0.53 -3.36
N SER A 13 4.58 0.78 -3.51
CA SER A 13 4.78 1.72 -2.42
C SER A 13 3.47 1.89 -1.67
N CYS A 14 3.55 2.05 -0.35
CA CYS A 14 2.42 2.32 0.51
C CYS A 14 1.86 3.70 0.17
N ASP A 15 0.56 3.82 -0.08
CA ASP A 15 -0.09 5.10 -0.41
C ASP A 15 0.03 6.13 0.73
N LEU A 16 0.05 5.64 1.98
CA LEU A 16 0.09 6.51 3.17
C LEU A 16 1.49 7.01 3.56
N CYS A 17 2.54 6.27 3.24
CA CYS A 17 3.89 6.56 3.76
C CYS A 17 5.03 6.26 2.79
N PHE A 18 4.70 5.84 1.56
CA PHE A 18 5.63 5.54 0.47
C PHE A 18 6.69 4.46 0.79
N SER A 19 6.59 3.77 1.93
CA SER A 19 7.38 2.58 2.25
C SER A 19 6.95 1.36 1.44
N GLU A 20 7.72 0.26 1.51
CA GLU A 20 7.35 -1.01 0.88
C GLU A 20 5.97 -1.49 1.35
N ALA A 21 5.04 -1.63 0.41
CA ALA A 21 3.72 -2.17 0.67
C ALA A 21 3.80 -3.69 0.78
N THR A 22 3.31 -4.19 1.90
CA THR A 22 3.24 -5.62 2.25
C THR A 22 1.83 -6.16 2.14
N HIS A 23 0.83 -5.28 2.05
CA HIS A 23 -0.58 -5.61 1.96
C HIS A 23 -1.21 -4.90 0.77
N LEU A 24 -1.90 -5.67 -0.08
CA LEU A 24 -2.79 -5.13 -1.11
C LEU A 24 -4.22 -5.16 -0.58
N ASN A 25 -4.89 -4.01 -0.58
CA ASN A 25 -6.33 -3.96 -0.39
C ASN A 25 -6.99 -3.70 -1.75
N SER A 26 -7.72 -4.69 -2.27
CA SER A 26 -8.26 -4.68 -3.64
C SER A 26 -9.15 -3.49 -3.99
N GLY A 27 -9.67 -2.75 -3.01
CA GLY A 27 -10.47 -1.53 -3.22
C GLY A 27 -9.81 -0.23 -2.78
N HIS A 28 -8.68 -0.28 -2.08
CA HIS A 28 -8.13 0.89 -1.37
C HIS A 28 -6.64 1.15 -1.63
N GLY A 29 -5.95 0.31 -2.40
CA GLY A 29 -4.55 0.54 -2.76
C GLY A 29 -3.55 -0.31 -1.99
N HIS A 30 -2.30 0.16 -1.96
CA HIS A 30 -1.16 -0.57 -1.43
C HIS A 30 -0.77 -0.01 -0.06
N PHE A 31 -0.63 -0.89 0.94
CA PHE A 31 -0.34 -0.50 2.32
C PHE A 31 0.81 -1.29 2.92
N CYS A 32 1.60 -0.64 3.78
CA CYS A 32 2.59 -1.33 4.59
C CYS A 32 1.97 -1.86 5.90
N GLN A 33 2.57 -2.91 6.46
CA GLN A 33 2.12 -3.53 7.71
C GLN A 33 2.06 -2.52 8.87
N THR A 34 2.95 -1.53 8.92
CA THR A 34 2.93 -0.46 9.93
C THR A 34 1.68 0.41 9.82
N CYS A 35 1.29 0.80 8.60
CA CYS A 35 0.09 1.58 8.37
C CYS A 35 -1.18 0.78 8.67
N ILE A 36 -1.23 -0.50 8.29
CA ILE A 36 -2.34 -1.41 8.63
C ILE A 36 -2.45 -1.59 10.15
N ASN A 37 -1.32 -1.66 10.87
CA ASN A 37 -1.31 -1.80 12.32
C ASN A 37 -1.79 -0.53 13.02
N ARG A 38 -1.38 0.64 12.50
CA ARG A 38 -1.78 1.96 13.02
C ARG A 38 -3.23 2.31 12.70
N TYR A 39 -3.67 1.93 11.50
CA TYR A 39 -5.00 2.17 10.97
C TYR A 39 -5.60 0.83 10.53
N PRO A 40 -6.29 0.12 11.45
CA PRO A 40 -6.86 -1.17 11.12
C PRO A 40 -7.82 -1.05 9.94
N VAL A 41 -7.63 -1.90 8.93
CA VAL A 41 -8.48 -1.92 7.73
C VAL A 41 -9.94 -2.07 8.16
N GLY A 42 -10.80 -1.18 7.67
CA GLY A 42 -12.22 -1.14 8.05
C GLY A 42 -12.55 -0.19 9.20
N SER A 43 -11.56 0.48 9.80
CA SER A 43 -11.80 1.53 10.79
C SER A 43 -11.97 2.89 10.11
N ASP A 44 -12.77 3.80 10.68
CA ASP A 44 -12.91 5.18 10.18
C ASP A 44 -11.56 5.88 9.98
N ALA A 45 -10.61 5.67 10.90
CA ALA A 45 -9.26 6.24 10.81
C ALA A 45 -8.45 5.75 9.59
N PHE A 46 -8.73 4.54 9.08
CA PHE A 46 -8.12 4.04 7.85
C PHE A 46 -8.67 4.76 6.62
N PHE A 47 -9.98 5.02 6.61
CA PHE A 47 -10.69 5.67 5.51
C PHE A 47 -10.32 7.16 5.45
N ASP A 48 -10.20 7.81 6.61
CA ASP A 48 -9.72 9.20 6.75
C ASP A 48 -8.26 9.35 6.27
N ALA A 49 -7.37 8.44 6.67
CA ALA A 49 -5.98 8.46 6.20
C ALA A 49 -5.87 8.27 4.68
N LEU A 50 -6.72 7.41 4.11
CA LEU A 50 -6.81 7.17 2.67
C LEU A 50 -7.32 8.38 1.90
N ASP A 51 -8.41 8.98 2.36
CA ASP A 51 -8.96 10.19 1.78
C ASP A 51 -7.95 11.35 1.86
N ALA A 52 -7.23 11.47 2.98
CA ALA A 52 -6.15 12.44 3.13
C ALA A 52 -5.02 12.20 2.11
N ALA A 53 -4.63 10.94 1.88
CA ALA A 53 -3.62 10.61 0.88
C ALA A 53 -4.10 10.88 -0.57
N ASP A 54 -5.34 10.55 -0.90
CA ASP A 54 -5.95 10.80 -2.21
C ASP A 54 -6.04 12.31 -2.51
N ARG A 55 -6.41 13.12 -1.50
CA ARG A 55 -6.46 14.58 -1.60
C ARG A 55 -5.11 15.27 -1.79
N MET A 56 -4.00 14.58 -1.55
CA MET A 56 -2.64 15.11 -1.70
C MET A 56 -2.00 14.78 -3.07
N SER A 57 -2.70 14.03 -3.93
CA SER A 57 -2.26 13.62 -5.28
C SER A 57 -2.61 14.65 -6.36
#